data_AF-A0A7Y7B9L7-F1
#
_entry.id   AF-A0A7Y7B9L7-F1
#
_cell.length_a   1.000
_cell.length_b   1.000
_cell.length_c   1.000
_cell.angle_alpha   90.00
_cell.angle_beta   90.00
_cell.angle_gamma   90.00
#
_symmetry.space_group_name_H-M   'P 1'
#
loop_
_entity.id
_entity.type
_entity.pdbx_description
1 polymer ?
#
loop_
_entity_poly.entity_id
_entity_poly.type
_entity_poly.pdbx_seq_one_letter_code
_entity_poly.pdbx_strand_id
1 'polypeptide(L)'
;MDTLTFVAAPLFAGTAIATIGVLGADSDKFRWPALSMLMLTLAALALATSIQVALHGRRFLYTVDEARSWGASPDGNAPGAASAGLTVEAQAADFELWVKLSGRATWAYQIGLALLKLGLACILAPPANATPSDSVIRWIASGAVVCALCVHIILISKRVRERARRLSSDLRLIMAHVRTP
;
A
#
# COMPACT_ATOMS: atom_id res chain seq x y z
N MET A 1 -4.44 9.70 -4.20
CA MET A 1 -4.03 8.38 -3.66
C MET A 1 -4.12 8.38 -2.14
N ASP A 2 -3.78 9.51 -1.53
CA ASP A 2 -3.61 9.67 -0.08
C ASP A 2 -4.88 9.38 0.73
N THR A 3 -6.06 9.81 0.28
CA THR A 3 -7.32 9.62 1.02
C THR A 3 -7.69 8.13 1.19
N LEU A 4 -7.49 7.32 0.16
CA LEU A 4 -7.79 5.88 0.23
C LEU A 4 -6.82 5.15 1.15
N THR A 5 -5.52 5.47 1.09
CA THR A 5 -4.52 4.82 1.96
C THR A 5 -4.69 5.22 3.42
N PHE A 6 -4.97 6.50 3.72
CA PHE A 6 -5.09 6.98 5.10
C PHE A 6 -6.43 6.63 5.77
N VAL A 7 -7.49 6.35 5.00
CA VAL A 7 -8.78 5.94 5.57
C VAL A 7 -8.98 4.42 5.52
N ALA A 8 -8.69 3.78 4.38
CA ALA A 8 -9.00 2.37 4.20
C ALA A 8 -7.96 1.44 4.84
N ALA A 9 -6.67 1.80 4.86
CA ALA A 9 -5.64 0.93 5.42
C ALA A 9 -5.84 0.67 6.93
N PRO A 10 -6.11 1.70 7.78
CA PRO A 10 -6.43 1.46 9.19
C PRO A 10 -7.69 0.61 9.37
N LEU A 11 -8.73 0.84 8.55
CA LEU A 11 -9.98 0.08 8.60
C LEU A 11 -9.75 -1.41 8.30
N PHE A 12 -8.97 -1.72 7.27
CA PHE A 12 -8.64 -3.11 6.92
C PHE A 12 -7.71 -3.75 7.95
N ALA A 13 -6.76 -2.99 8.52
CA ALA A 13 -5.91 -3.48 9.59
C ALA A 13 -6.72 -3.80 10.85
N GLY A 14 -7.67 -2.92 11.23
CA GLY A 14 -8.60 -3.15 12.32
C GLY A 14 -9.49 -4.37 12.08
N THR A 15 -10.00 -4.54 10.86
CA THR A 15 -10.76 -5.73 10.45
C THR A 15 -9.93 -7.01 10.60
N ALA A 16 -8.66 -6.98 10.18
CA ALA A 16 -7.75 -8.12 10.32
C ALA A 16 -7.53 -8.49 11.80
N ILE A 17 -7.26 -7.50 12.66
CA ILE A 17 -7.04 -7.70 14.10
C ILE A 17 -8.30 -8.23 14.79
N ALA A 18 -9.47 -7.65 14.49
CA ALA A 18 -10.74 -8.13 15.04
C ALA A 18 -11.01 -9.59 14.64
N THR A 19 -10.73 -9.94 13.38
CA THR A 19 -10.89 -11.30 12.87
C THR A 19 -9.91 -12.26 13.54
N ILE A 20 -8.66 -11.86 13.79
CA ILE A 20 -7.69 -12.65 14.58
C ILE A 20 -8.24 -12.95 15.97
N GLY A 21 -8.87 -11.96 16.65
CA GLY A 21 -9.49 -12.16 17.96
C GLY A 21 -10.59 -13.22 17.95
N VAL A 22 -11.47 -13.20 16.94
CA VAL A 22 -12.52 -14.22 16.76
C VAL A 22 -11.91 -15.60 16.54
N LEU A 23 -10.92 -15.71 15.66
CA LEU A 23 -10.23 -16.98 15.42
C LEU A 23 -9.48 -17.48 16.66
N GLY A 24 -8.99 -16.58 17.50
CA GLY A 24 -8.30 -16.91 18.75
C GLY A 24 -9.24 -17.52 19.78
N ALA A 25 -10.46 -16.98 19.88
CA ALA A 25 -11.47 -17.46 20.81
C ALA A 25 -12.08 -18.81 20.40
N ASP A 26 -12.26 -19.04 19.09
CA ASP A 26 -13.01 -20.19 18.54
C ASP A 26 -12.20 -21.00 17.51
N SER A 27 -10.89 -21.16 17.74
CA SER A 27 -9.97 -21.74 16.74
C SER A 27 -10.36 -23.14 16.24
N ASP A 28 -11.00 -23.94 17.09
CA ASP A 28 -11.46 -25.31 16.83
C ASP A 28 -12.61 -25.39 15.81
N LYS A 29 -13.30 -24.28 15.55
CA LYS A 29 -14.40 -24.19 14.58
C LYS A 29 -13.93 -23.96 13.14
N PHE A 30 -12.64 -23.72 12.93
CA PHE A 30 -12.06 -23.39 11.63
C PHE A 30 -11.16 -24.49 11.10
N ARG A 31 -11.11 -24.64 9.76
CA ARG A 31 -10.26 -25.65 9.12
C ARG A 31 -8.76 -25.34 9.24
N TRP A 32 -8.40 -24.07 9.07
CA TRP A 32 -7.00 -23.62 9.06
C TRP A 32 -6.80 -22.35 9.90
N PRO A 33 -7.06 -22.41 11.23
CA PRO A 33 -7.01 -21.23 12.09
C PRO A 33 -5.62 -20.60 12.13
N ALA A 34 -4.57 -21.39 12.35
CA ALA A 34 -3.20 -20.90 12.46
C ALA A 34 -2.70 -20.20 11.18
N LEU A 35 -2.97 -20.80 10.00
CA LEU A 35 -2.60 -20.20 8.72
C LEU A 35 -3.34 -18.88 8.48
N SER A 36 -4.64 -18.86 8.80
CA SER A 36 -5.46 -17.65 8.68
C SER A 36 -4.94 -16.54 9.59
N MET A 37 -4.63 -16.83 10.85
CA MET A 37 -4.05 -15.88 11.80
C MET A 37 -2.71 -15.31 11.30
N LEU A 38 -1.83 -16.17 10.76
CA LEU A 38 -0.55 -15.73 10.19
C LEU A 38 -0.77 -14.75 9.04
N MET A 39 -1.64 -15.11 8.07
CA MET A 39 -1.93 -14.26 6.92
C MET A 39 -2.56 -12.93 7.34
N LEU A 40 -3.50 -12.93 8.29
CA LEU A 40 -4.13 -11.72 8.81
C LEU A 40 -3.15 -10.84 9.60
N THR A 41 -2.22 -11.44 10.34
CA THR A 41 -1.20 -10.71 11.10
C THR A 41 -0.24 -10.02 10.13
N LEU A 42 0.26 -10.75 9.13
CA LEU A 42 1.10 -10.17 8.07
C LEU A 42 0.35 -9.09 7.29
N ALA A 43 -0.96 -9.26 7.05
CA ALA A 43 -1.80 -8.25 6.44
C ALA A 43 -1.86 -6.97 7.29
N ALA A 44 -2.13 -7.08 8.58
CA ALA A 44 -2.18 -5.95 9.50
C ALA A 44 -0.82 -5.20 9.57
N LEU A 45 0.29 -5.94 9.64
CA LEU A 45 1.63 -5.36 9.64
C LEU A 45 1.96 -4.65 8.33
N ALA A 46 1.61 -5.24 7.18
CA ALA A 46 1.83 -4.64 5.87
C ALA A 46 0.99 -3.36 5.68
N LEU A 47 -0.27 -3.36 6.13
CA LEU A 47 -1.15 -2.19 6.12
C LEU A 47 -0.63 -1.09 7.06
N ALA A 48 -0.21 -1.44 8.27
CA ALA A 48 0.41 -0.48 9.19
C ALA A 48 1.69 0.13 8.61
N THR A 49 2.55 -0.70 8.01
CA THR A 49 3.77 -0.25 7.32
C THR A 49 3.43 0.69 6.18
N SER A 50 2.37 0.41 5.41
CA SER A 50 1.94 1.29 4.32
C SER A 50 1.59 2.70 4.81
N ILE A 51 0.93 2.81 5.96
CA ILE A 51 0.59 4.10 6.59
C ILE A 51 1.85 4.81 7.07
N GLN A 52 2.73 4.10 7.79
CA GLN A 52 3.98 4.69 8.30
C GLN A 52 4.86 5.24 7.17
N VAL A 53 5.02 4.48 6.09
CA VAL A 53 5.79 4.91 4.91
C VAL A 53 5.11 6.07 4.19
N ALA A 54 3.78 6.08 4.10
CA ALA A 54 3.03 7.18 3.49
C ALA A 54 3.16 8.48 4.30
N LEU A 55 3.05 8.42 5.62
CA LEU A 55 3.27 9.56 6.51
C LEU A 55 4.71 10.07 6.42
N HIS A 56 5.67 9.14 6.41
CA HIS A 56 7.08 9.49 6.26
C HIS A 56 7.40 10.10 4.89
N GLY A 57 6.69 9.68 3.84
CA GLY A 57 6.80 10.30 2.52
C GLY A 57 6.23 11.71 2.47
N ARG A 58 5.11 11.94 3.17
CA ARG A 58 4.39 13.23 3.14
C ARG A 58 5.25 14.42 3.59
N ARG A 59 6.25 14.20 4.46
CA ARG A 59 7.17 15.27 4.91
C ARG A 59 8.01 15.89 3.78
N PHE A 60 8.15 15.20 2.65
CA PHE A 60 8.91 15.66 1.48
C PHE A 60 8.03 16.37 0.45
N LEU A 61 6.72 16.46 0.70
CA LEU A 61 5.75 17.10 -0.18
C LEU A 61 5.44 18.49 0.39
N TYR A 62 6.34 19.44 0.14
CA TYR A 62 6.14 20.85 0.48
C TYR A 62 5.96 21.69 -0.79
N THR A 63 5.10 22.69 -0.71
CA THR A 63 4.92 23.67 -1.78
C THR A 63 6.02 24.74 -1.73
N VAL A 64 6.29 25.37 -2.87
CA VAL A 64 7.26 26.48 -2.95
C VAL A 64 6.85 27.63 -2.00
N ASP A 65 5.54 27.84 -1.82
CA ASP A 65 5.02 28.86 -0.91
C ASP A 65 5.16 28.47 0.56
N GLU A 66 4.97 27.20 0.93
CA GLU A 66 5.30 26.70 2.28
C GLU A 66 6.79 26.85 2.58
N ALA A 67 7.66 26.53 1.62
CA ALA A 67 9.09 26.67 1.78
C ALA A 67 9.53 28.14 1.93
N ARG A 68 8.89 29.06 1.20
CA ARG A 68 9.08 30.51 1.34
C ARG A 68 8.59 31.02 2.70
N SER A 69 7.50 30.46 3.22
CA SER A 69 6.96 30.85 4.53
C SER A 69 7.88 30.50 5.69
N TRP A 70 8.70 29.45 5.56
CA TRP A 70 9.71 29.08 6.57
C TRP A 70 10.85 30.10 6.69
N GLY A 71 11.04 30.95 5.67
CA GLY A 71 12.03 32.04 5.67
C GLY A 71 11.50 33.40 6.10
N ALA A 72 10.19 33.54 6.26
CA ALA A 72 9.57 34.77 6.73
C ALA A 72 9.60 34.81 8.27
N SER A 73 10.71 35.28 8.84
CA SER A 73 10.73 35.61 10.27
C SER A 73 9.80 36.81 10.54
N PRO A 74 8.93 36.78 11.56
CA PRO A 74 8.02 37.89 11.90
C PRO A 74 8.76 39.21 12.18
N ASP A 75 10.03 39.11 12.55
CA ASP A 75 10.79 40.23 13.12
C ASP A 75 11.68 40.96 12.09
N GLY A 76 11.61 40.59 10.80
CA GLY A 76 12.27 41.30 9.68
C GLY A 76 13.82 41.35 9.70
N ASN A 77 14.47 40.88 10.77
CA ASN A 77 15.89 41.11 11.04
C ASN A 77 16.79 39.86 10.95
N ALA A 78 16.28 38.73 10.46
CA ALA A 78 17.17 37.63 10.07
C ALA A 78 17.61 37.89 8.62
N PRO A 79 18.93 37.95 8.30
CA PRO A 79 19.35 37.78 6.92
C PRO A 79 18.74 36.47 6.43
N GLY A 80 17.99 36.51 5.33
CA GLY A 80 17.13 35.43 4.85
C GLY A 80 17.87 34.09 4.67
N ALA A 81 18.10 33.39 5.76
CA ALA A 81 18.85 32.13 5.79
C ALA A 81 18.02 30.97 5.22
N ALA A 82 16.69 31.14 5.10
CA ALA A 82 15.80 30.12 4.56
C ALA A 82 15.44 30.31 3.07
N SER A 83 15.85 31.41 2.44
CA SER A 83 15.86 31.56 0.97
C SER A 83 17.20 31.14 0.33
N ALA A 84 18.19 30.72 1.12
CA ALA A 84 19.59 30.56 0.70
C ALA A 84 20.04 29.13 0.36
N GLY A 85 19.16 28.12 0.35
CA GLY A 85 19.60 26.72 0.13
C GLY A 85 18.60 25.76 -0.50
N LEU A 86 17.36 26.19 -0.77
CA LEU A 86 16.40 25.40 -1.54
C LEU A 86 16.69 25.59 -3.04
N THR A 87 17.79 24.97 -3.50
CA THR A 87 18.05 24.84 -4.92
C THR A 87 16.94 24.00 -5.55
N VAL A 88 16.62 24.27 -6.82
CA VAL A 88 15.73 23.41 -7.63
C VAL A 88 16.18 21.93 -7.55
N GLU A 89 17.48 21.71 -7.38
CA GLU A 89 18.09 20.39 -7.18
C GLU A 89 17.68 19.73 -5.84
N ALA A 90 17.65 20.47 -4.73
CA ALA A 90 17.19 19.95 -3.43
C ALA A 90 15.70 19.55 -3.48
N GLN A 91 14.86 20.39 -4.11
CA GLN A 91 13.45 20.09 -4.31
C GLN A 91 13.24 18.87 -5.23
N ALA A 92 14.04 18.74 -6.29
CA ALA A 92 14.00 17.58 -7.18
C ALA A 92 14.39 16.27 -6.45
N ALA A 93 15.41 16.33 -5.59
CA ALA A 93 15.85 15.19 -4.79
C ALA A 93 14.79 14.75 -3.76
N ASP A 94 14.17 15.70 -3.07
CA ASP A 94 13.08 15.43 -2.12
C ASP A 94 11.85 14.82 -2.83
N PHE A 95 11.52 15.35 -4.02
CA PHE A 95 10.44 14.81 -4.83
C PHE A 95 10.73 13.38 -5.30
N GLU A 96 11.97 13.07 -5.72
CA GLU A 96 12.35 11.70 -6.11
C GLU A 96 12.21 10.73 -4.92
N LEU A 97 12.61 11.17 -3.74
CA LEU A 97 12.51 10.38 -2.51
C LEU A 97 11.04 10.18 -2.11
N TRP A 98 10.19 11.20 -2.26
CA TRP A 98 8.74 11.06 -2.12
C TRP A 98 8.14 10.04 -3.10
N VAL A 99 8.53 10.06 -4.38
CA VAL A 99 8.06 9.08 -5.38
C VAL A 99 8.44 7.66 -4.99
N LYS A 100 9.68 7.45 -4.52
CA LYS A 100 10.17 6.15 -4.04
C LYS A 100 9.37 5.66 -2.84
N LEU A 101 9.20 6.49 -1.82
CA LEU A 101 8.44 6.15 -0.61
C LEU A 101 6.97 5.87 -0.91
N SER A 102 6.34 6.70 -1.74
CA SER A 102 4.94 6.52 -2.16
C SER A 102 4.74 5.21 -2.92
N GLY A 103 5.72 4.83 -3.77
CA GLY A 103 5.74 3.54 -4.43
C GLY A 103 5.80 2.38 -3.44
N ARG A 104 6.67 2.46 -2.42
CA ARG A 104 6.81 1.44 -1.36
C ARG A 104 5.56 1.34 -0.50
N ALA A 105 4.96 2.47 -0.10
CA ALA A 105 3.71 2.50 0.65
C ALA A 105 2.58 1.84 -0.14
N THR A 106 2.46 2.16 -1.44
CA THR A 106 1.47 1.54 -2.32
C THR A 106 1.66 0.02 -2.38
N TRP A 107 2.90 -0.46 -2.55
CA TRP A 107 3.18 -1.89 -2.58
C TRP A 107 2.83 -2.59 -1.26
N ALA A 108 3.21 -2.01 -0.12
CA ALA A 108 2.86 -2.55 1.19
C ALA A 108 1.34 -2.65 1.38
N TYR A 109 0.59 -1.64 0.95
CA TYR A 109 -0.87 -1.65 0.96
C TYR A 109 -1.46 -2.79 0.13
N GLN A 110 -0.97 -2.98 -1.11
CA GLN A 110 -1.46 -4.05 -1.98
C GLN A 110 -1.14 -5.44 -1.43
N ILE A 111 0.07 -5.63 -0.89
CA ILE A 111 0.47 -6.88 -0.23
C ILE A 111 -0.45 -7.16 0.96
N GLY A 112 -0.69 -6.15 1.81
CA GLY A 112 -1.59 -6.28 2.94
C GLY A 112 -3.00 -6.69 2.53
N LEU A 113 -3.56 -6.06 1.50
CA LEU A 113 -4.89 -6.39 1.00
C LEU A 113 -4.97 -7.80 0.38
N ALA A 114 -3.91 -8.25 -0.30
CA ALA A 114 -3.82 -9.60 -0.84
C ALA A 114 -3.78 -10.66 0.28
N LEU A 115 -2.96 -10.43 1.31
CA LEU A 115 -2.86 -11.30 2.48
C LEU A 115 -4.17 -11.35 3.28
N LEU A 116 -4.85 -10.21 3.42
CA LEU A 116 -6.17 -10.13 4.06
C LEU A 116 -7.19 -11.06 3.36
N LYS A 117 -7.26 -10.97 2.03
CA LYS A 117 -8.15 -11.84 1.22
C LYS A 117 -7.76 -13.31 1.34
N LEU A 118 -6.47 -13.62 1.35
CA LEU A 118 -6.00 -14.99 1.49
C LEU A 118 -6.38 -15.57 2.87
N GLY A 119 -6.16 -14.81 3.95
CA GLY A 119 -6.61 -15.18 5.30
C GLY A 119 -8.13 -15.39 5.36
N LEU A 120 -8.90 -14.50 4.75
CA LEU A 120 -10.36 -14.63 4.68
C LEU A 120 -10.81 -15.88 3.90
N ALA A 121 -10.16 -16.20 2.78
CA ALA A 121 -10.44 -17.42 2.02
C ALA A 121 -10.19 -18.68 2.85
N CYS A 122 -9.13 -18.69 3.68
CA CYS A 122 -8.82 -19.78 4.60
C CYS A 122 -9.85 -19.92 5.73
N ILE A 123 -10.36 -18.81 6.26
CA ILE A 123 -11.41 -18.80 7.30
C ILE A 123 -12.73 -19.37 6.77
N LEU A 124 -13.07 -18.97 5.54
CA LEU A 124 -14.31 -19.37 4.89
C LEU A 124 -14.28 -20.84 4.43
N ALA A 125 -13.11 -21.47 4.32
CA ALA A 125 -13.03 -22.88 3.99
C ALA A 125 -13.78 -23.73 5.04
N PRO A 126 -14.65 -24.66 4.62
CA PRO A 126 -15.50 -25.38 5.55
C PRO A 126 -14.69 -26.34 6.44
N PRO A 127 -14.97 -26.40 7.76
CA PRO A 127 -14.32 -27.32 8.67
C PRO A 127 -14.68 -28.77 8.32
N ALA A 128 -13.83 -29.70 8.73
CA ALA A 128 -13.94 -31.12 8.33
C ALA A 128 -15.25 -31.79 8.80
N ASN A 129 -15.88 -31.24 9.85
CA ASN A 129 -17.12 -31.71 10.46
C ASN A 129 -18.36 -30.90 10.04
N ALA A 130 -18.27 -30.03 9.02
CA ALA A 130 -19.42 -29.25 8.55
C ALA A 130 -20.49 -30.14 7.89
N THR A 131 -21.76 -29.72 8.03
CA THR A 131 -22.86 -30.35 7.28
C THR A 131 -22.67 -30.14 5.76
N PRO A 132 -23.17 -31.04 4.90
CA PRO A 132 -22.98 -30.91 3.45
C PRO A 132 -23.47 -29.57 2.88
N SER A 133 -24.60 -29.06 3.36
CA SER A 133 -25.18 -27.78 2.91
C SER A 133 -24.34 -26.57 3.35
N ASP A 134 -23.85 -26.55 4.59
CA ASP A 134 -22.94 -25.50 5.07
C ASP A 134 -21.62 -25.50 4.31
N SER A 135 -21.09 -26.70 4.05
CA SER A 135 -19.83 -26.89 3.31
C SER A 135 -19.87 -26.29 1.91
N VAL A 136 -20.98 -26.49 1.16
CA VAL A 136 -21.15 -25.92 -0.18
C VAL A 136 -21.16 -24.39 -0.14
N ILE A 137 -21.92 -23.77 0.76
CA ILE A 137 -22.01 -22.30 0.86
C ILE A 137 -20.65 -21.71 1.21
N ARG A 138 -19.94 -22.33 2.15
CA ARG A 138 -18.60 -21.93 2.59
C ARG A 138 -17.56 -22.04 1.47
N TRP A 139 -17.64 -23.08 0.64
CA TRP A 139 -16.80 -23.18 -0.56
C TRP A 139 -17.12 -22.11 -1.60
N ILE A 140 -18.40 -21.79 -1.82
CA ILE A 140 -18.79 -20.70 -2.73
C ILE A 140 -18.22 -19.37 -2.22
N ALA A 141 -18.35 -19.08 -0.93
CA ALA A 141 -17.83 -17.87 -0.32
C ALA A 141 -16.29 -17.80 -0.42
N SER A 142 -15.59 -18.88 -0.10
CA SER A 142 -14.13 -18.98 -0.24
C SER A 142 -13.70 -18.79 -1.71
N GLY A 143 -14.38 -19.44 -2.65
CA GLY A 143 -14.14 -19.31 -4.08
C GLY A 143 -14.35 -17.88 -4.61
N ALA A 144 -15.39 -17.18 -4.12
CA ALA A 144 -15.63 -15.78 -4.46
C ALA A 144 -14.48 -14.86 -3.99
N VAL A 145 -13.97 -15.08 -2.78
CA VAL A 145 -12.81 -14.33 -2.26
C VAL A 145 -11.54 -14.62 -3.07
N VAL A 146 -11.28 -15.89 -3.42
CA VAL A 146 -10.15 -16.27 -4.27
C VAL A 146 -10.27 -15.62 -5.67
N CYS A 147 -11.45 -15.61 -6.27
CA CYS A 147 -11.69 -14.92 -7.54
C CYS A 147 -11.37 -13.41 -7.44
N ALA A 148 -11.85 -12.75 -6.38
CA ALA A 148 -11.55 -11.34 -6.12
C ALA A 148 -10.05 -11.08 -5.85
N LEU A 149 -9.31 -12.05 -5.31
CA LEU A 149 -7.86 -11.99 -5.17
C LEU A 149 -7.16 -12.13 -6.52
N CYS A 150 -7.59 -13.07 -7.38
CA CYS A 150 -7.04 -13.23 -8.72
C CYS A 150 -7.23 -11.97 -9.57
N VAL A 151 -8.43 -11.39 -9.59
CA VAL A 151 -8.72 -10.12 -10.27
C VAL A 151 -7.78 -9.01 -9.77
N HIS A 152 -7.59 -8.93 -8.45
CA HIS A 152 -6.71 -7.95 -7.83
C HIS A 152 -5.24 -8.09 -8.29
N ILE A 153 -4.71 -9.33 -8.30
CA ILE A 153 -3.36 -9.62 -8.78
C ILE A 153 -3.21 -9.28 -10.27
N ILE A 154 -4.22 -9.60 -11.10
CA ILE A 154 -4.23 -9.28 -12.53
C ILE A 154 -4.13 -7.77 -12.76
N LEU A 155 -4.93 -6.98 -12.03
CA LEU A 155 -4.94 -5.52 -12.15
C LEU A 155 -3.60 -4.90 -11.72
N ILE A 156 -3.01 -5.39 -10.63
CA ILE A 156 -1.67 -4.96 -10.18
C ILE A 156 -0.63 -5.29 -11.26
N SER A 157 -0.67 -6.51 -11.79
CA SER A 157 0.27 -6.98 -12.80
C SER A 157 0.17 -6.18 -14.11
N LYS A 158 -1.06 -5.81 -14.52
CA LYS A 158 -1.28 -4.89 -15.65
C LYS A 158 -0.64 -3.53 -15.40
N ARG A 159 -0.87 -2.93 -14.22
CA ARG A 159 -0.30 -1.64 -13.84
C ARG A 159 1.24 -1.65 -13.84
N VAL A 160 1.86 -2.70 -13.31
CA VAL A 160 3.33 -2.85 -13.32
C VAL A 160 3.86 -2.97 -14.74
N ARG A 161 3.22 -3.78 -15.59
CA ARG A 161 3.61 -3.93 -17.01
C ARG A 161 3.45 -2.64 -17.80
N GLU A 162 2.40 -1.88 -17.57
CA GLU A 162 2.20 -0.57 -18.23
C GLU A 162 3.27 0.43 -17.82
N ARG A 163 3.64 0.47 -16.53
CA ARG A 163 4.73 1.32 -16.06
C ARG A 163 6.07 0.94 -16.69
N ALA A 164 6.39 -0.35 -16.75
CA ALA A 164 7.60 -0.85 -17.40
C ALA A 164 7.64 -0.53 -18.90
N ARG A 165 6.50 -0.61 -19.60
CA ARG A 165 6.40 -0.24 -21.03
C ARG A 165 6.58 1.25 -21.29
N ARG A 166 6.11 2.13 -20.40
CA ARG A 166 6.33 3.58 -20.51
C ARG A 166 7.81 3.91 -20.36
N LEU A 167 8.44 3.39 -19.30
CA LEU A 167 9.88 3.55 -19.05
C LEU A 167 10.74 3.08 -20.24
N SER A 168 10.42 1.94 -20.84
CA SER A 168 11.18 1.44 -22.00
C SER A 168 10.97 2.29 -23.26
N SER A 169 9.82 2.94 -23.41
CA SER A 169 9.52 3.83 -24.53
C SER A 169 10.26 5.16 -24.38
N ASP A 170 10.26 5.74 -23.19
CA ASP A 170 10.96 7.01 -22.88
C ASP A 170 12.48 6.85 -23.06
N LEU A 171 13.05 5.75 -22.58
CA LEU A 171 14.47 5.43 -22.78
C LEU A 171 14.83 5.33 -24.27
N ARG A 172 13.96 4.73 -25.10
CA ARG A 172 14.18 4.65 -26.55
C ARG A 172 14.18 6.03 -27.21
N LEU A 173 13.29 6.93 -26.80
CA LEU A 173 13.23 8.29 -27.33
C LEU A 173 14.47 9.11 -26.96
N ILE A 174 14.93 9.03 -25.70
CA ILE A 174 16.14 9.72 -25.24
C ILE A 174 17.36 9.20 -26.01
N MET A 175 17.51 7.88 -26.15
CA MET A 175 18.60 7.28 -26.93
C MET A 175 18.56 7.68 -28.41
N ALA A 176 17.38 7.89 -28.99
CA ALA A 176 17.24 8.36 -30.37
C ALA A 176 17.70 9.81 -30.53
N HIS A 177 17.36 10.69 -29.58
CA HIS A 177 17.76 12.11 -29.61
C HIS A 177 19.27 12.32 -29.40
N VAL A 178 19.91 11.49 -28.57
CA VAL A 178 21.36 11.51 -28.37
C VAL A 178 22.13 11.03 -29.61
N ARG A 179 21.49 10.26 -30.50
CA ARG A 179 22.15 9.67 -31.69
C ARG A 179 22.04 10.54 -32.96
N THR A 180 21.29 11.63 -32.94
CA THR A 180 21.22 12.59 -34.05
C THR A 180 22.16 13.77 -33.79
N PRO A 181 23.28 13.91 -34.51
CA PRO A 181 24.20 15.05 -34.40
C PRO A 181 23.64 16.34 -35.02
#